data_AF-A0A9W7CQF7-F1
#
_entry.id   AF-A0A9W7CQF7-F1
#
_cell.length_a   1.000
_cell.length_b   1.000
_cell.length_c   1.000
_cell.angle_alpha   90.00
_cell.angle_beta   90.00
_cell.angle_gamma   90.00
#
_symmetry.space_group_name_H-M   'P 1'
#
loop_
_entity.id
_entity.type
_entity.pdbx_description
1 polymer ?
#
loop_
_entity_poly.entity_id
_entity_poly.type
_entity_poly.pdbx_seq_one_letter_code
_entity_poly.pdbx_strand_id
1 'polypeptide(L)'
;MFFTREFRDTLQSWTNEMLKEKGKPEATVFEMDAYIGLEITMNIIPLAEIKELWSQNICVGQPHFNKTMAQNCFETIRARFQVHAPGSVPVLRREQGPLWHSRRLLAQVQQIFAAIAVPVGAISLDEITVRTKARSGAKTYMPSKPDKYGVRFYGVVGWDSLYAFSVWDNASGNHTRTIPAERYVGVVPSLRTALFRTLDRTEIPLKRKDASALWVAMCGHLTKTFPAQVLAGCLCAIISTRGTTWLKHCLFLLTAR
;
A
#
# COMPACT_ATOMS: atom_id res chain seq x y z
N MET A 1 -8.81 13.27 3.43
CA MET A 1 -9.62 12.11 2.99
C MET A 1 -8.95 10.78 3.31
N PHE A 2 -7.71 10.53 2.88
CA PHE A 2 -7.01 9.24 3.12
C PHE A 2 -6.34 9.08 4.49
N PHE A 3 -5.81 10.17 5.06
CA PHE A 3 -5.28 10.19 6.43
C PHE A 3 -6.29 10.94 7.30
N THR A 4 -7.14 10.21 8.03
CA THR A 4 -8.02 10.82 9.03
C THR A 4 -7.21 11.32 10.21
N ARG A 5 -7.77 12.25 11.00
CA ARG A 5 -7.11 12.73 12.23
C ARG A 5 -6.82 11.58 13.18
N GLU A 6 -7.83 10.74 13.44
CA GLU A 6 -7.69 9.53 14.27
C GLU A 6 -6.55 8.61 13.81
N PHE A 7 -6.40 8.43 12.49
CA PHE A 7 -5.34 7.61 11.95
C PHE A 7 -3.95 8.24 12.18
N ARG A 8 -3.81 9.56 12.01
CA ARG A 8 -2.55 10.26 12.31
C ARG A 8 -2.20 10.23 13.79
N ASP A 9 -3.18 10.45 14.67
CA ASP A 9 -3.01 10.40 16.12
C ASP A 9 -2.56 9.00 16.57
N THR A 10 -3.08 7.95 15.92
CA THR A 10 -2.69 6.56 16.16
C THR A 10 -1.24 6.29 15.73
N LEU A 11 -0.84 6.73 14.53
CA LEU A 11 0.53 6.60 14.04
C LEU A 11 1.53 7.33 14.95
N GLN A 12 1.17 8.53 15.41
CA GLN A 12 1.97 9.30 16.35
C GLN A 12 2.12 8.55 17.67
N SER A 13 1.02 8.07 18.26
CA SER A 13 1.05 7.34 19.53
C SER A 13 1.99 6.13 19.48
N TRP A 14 1.87 5.30 18.43
CA TRP A 14 2.76 4.14 18.25
C TRP A 14 4.21 4.51 17.97
N THR A 15 4.45 5.60 17.26
CA THR A 15 5.81 6.09 17.00
C THR A 15 6.44 6.63 18.29
N ASN A 16 5.68 7.37 19.11
CA ASN A 16 6.13 7.92 20.39
C ASN A 16 6.47 6.84 21.41
N GLU A 17 5.72 5.73 21.43
CA GLU A 17 6.07 4.57 22.25
C GLU A 17 7.49 4.05 21.93
N MET A 18 7.82 3.95 20.64
CA MET A 18 9.15 3.51 20.19
C MET A 18 10.25 4.55 20.40
N LEU A 19 9.92 5.84 20.34
CA LEU A 19 10.84 6.94 20.65
C LEU A 19 11.19 6.93 22.13
N LYS A 20 10.19 6.77 23.00
CA LYS A 20 10.34 6.68 24.45
C LYS A 20 11.20 5.49 24.87
N GLU A 21 11.01 4.32 24.26
CA GLU A 21 11.85 3.13 24.48
C GLU A 21 13.34 3.40 24.22
N LYS A 22 13.66 4.37 23.36
CA LYS A 22 15.03 4.75 23.01
C LYS A 22 15.51 6.03 23.70
N GLY A 23 14.76 6.54 24.67
CA GLY A 23 15.09 7.78 25.37
C GLY A 23 15.12 9.01 24.45
N LYS A 24 14.37 8.98 23.35
CA LYS A 24 14.20 10.12 22.45
C LYS A 24 12.96 10.92 22.87
N PRO A 25 12.94 12.24 22.64
CA PRO A 25 11.76 13.04 22.88
C PRO A 25 10.60 12.54 22.02
N GLU A 26 9.38 12.67 22.55
CA GLU A 26 8.16 12.34 21.82
C GLU A 26 7.96 13.34 20.67
N ALA A 27 7.54 12.84 19.52
CA ALA A 27 7.19 13.69 18.39
C ALA A 27 5.83 14.35 18.63
N THR A 28 5.78 15.66 18.46
CA THR A 28 4.53 16.44 18.49
C THR A 28 3.67 16.17 17.26
N VAL A 29 2.39 16.57 17.30
CA VAL A 29 1.48 16.43 16.15
C VAL A 29 2.03 17.21 14.96
N PHE A 30 2.56 18.41 15.22
CA PHE A 30 3.16 19.26 14.21
C PHE A 30 4.39 18.60 13.57
N GLU A 31 5.27 18.00 14.37
CA GLU A 31 6.44 17.26 13.84
C GLU A 31 6.02 16.05 13.01
N MET A 32 4.99 15.30 13.43
CA MET A 32 4.48 14.18 12.63
C MET A 32 3.88 14.64 11.30
N ASP A 33 3.08 15.71 11.29
CA ASP A 33 2.52 16.28 10.06
C ASP A 33 3.62 16.84 9.14
N ALA A 34 4.62 17.52 9.71
CA ALA A 34 5.80 17.99 9.00
C ALA A 34 6.61 16.83 8.40
N TYR A 35 6.84 15.76 9.15
CA TYR A 35 7.50 14.54 8.68
C TYR A 35 6.76 13.92 7.48
N ILE A 36 5.45 13.73 7.59
CA ILE A 36 4.61 13.18 6.51
C ILE A 36 4.66 14.10 5.28
N GLY A 37 4.56 15.41 5.48
CA GLY A 37 4.65 16.40 4.40
C GLY A 37 5.99 16.37 3.66
N LEU A 38 7.10 16.26 4.41
CA LEU A 38 8.43 16.13 3.84
C LEU A 38 8.60 14.81 3.10
N GLU A 39 8.13 13.67 3.64
CA GLU A 39 8.14 12.37 2.95
C GLU A 39 7.37 12.41 1.61
N ILE A 40 6.23 13.09 1.55
CA ILE A 40 5.49 13.28 0.30
C ILE A 40 6.30 14.16 -0.67
N THR A 41 6.88 15.24 -0.17
CA THR A 41 7.67 16.18 -0.97
C THR A 41 8.91 15.51 -1.57
N MET A 42 9.57 14.63 -0.82
CA MET A 42 10.71 13.83 -1.30
C MET A 42 10.37 12.98 -2.51
N ASN A 43 9.13 12.49 -2.62
CA ASN A 43 8.70 11.69 -3.76
C ASN A 43 8.56 12.52 -5.05
N ILE A 44 8.47 13.84 -4.93
CA ILE A 44 8.36 14.77 -6.06
C ILE A 44 9.74 15.23 -6.50
N ILE A 45 10.68 15.39 -5.56
CA ILE A 45 12.02 15.91 -5.82
C ILE A 45 12.97 14.76 -6.15
N PRO A 46 13.55 14.68 -7.36
CA PRO A 46 14.39 13.58 -7.77
C PRO A 46 15.84 13.75 -7.30
N LEU A 47 16.07 13.76 -5.98
CA LEU A 47 17.43 13.72 -5.42
C LEU A 47 17.87 12.28 -5.13
N ALA A 48 19.17 12.03 -5.27
CA ALA A 48 19.76 10.72 -5.07
C ALA A 48 19.90 10.38 -3.58
N GLU A 49 20.24 11.38 -2.76
CA GLU A 49 20.45 11.21 -1.33
C GLU A 49 19.49 12.06 -0.50
N ILE A 50 18.95 11.48 0.57
CA ILE A 50 18.03 12.19 1.47
C ILE A 50 18.73 13.35 2.17
N LYS A 51 20.02 13.20 2.51
CA LYS A 51 20.81 14.22 3.21
C LYS A 51 20.99 15.48 2.38
N GLU A 52 21.02 15.34 1.06
CA GLU A 52 21.16 16.47 0.12
C GLU A 52 20.00 17.47 0.25
N LEU A 53 18.80 17.00 0.60
CA LEU A 53 17.63 17.86 0.81
C LEU A 53 17.85 18.88 1.93
N TRP A 54 18.65 18.54 2.94
CA TRP A 54 19.01 19.42 4.06
C TRP A 54 20.37 20.12 3.87
N SER A 55 21.03 19.92 2.74
CA SER A 55 22.31 20.58 2.46
C SER A 55 22.17 22.10 2.43
N GLN A 56 23.23 22.80 2.82
CA GLN A 56 23.35 24.26 2.63
C GLN A 56 23.86 24.63 1.24
N ASN A 57 24.21 23.64 0.40
CA ASN A 57 24.65 23.89 -0.96
C ASN A 57 23.50 24.48 -1.78
N ILE A 58 23.73 25.66 -2.37
CA ILE A 58 22.74 26.40 -3.15
C ILE A 58 22.19 25.62 -4.34
N CYS A 59 22.96 24.69 -4.91
CA CYS A 59 22.57 23.93 -6.10
C CYS A 59 21.70 22.71 -5.80
N VAL A 60 21.75 22.19 -4.56
CA VAL A 60 21.17 20.88 -4.22
C VAL A 60 20.22 20.98 -3.02
N GLY A 61 20.62 21.76 -2.02
CA GLY A 61 19.89 21.99 -0.80
C GLY A 61 18.51 22.59 -1.06
N GLN A 62 17.51 22.09 -0.35
CA GLN A 62 16.15 22.59 -0.43
C GLN A 62 15.87 23.47 0.80
N PRO A 63 15.82 24.82 0.67
CA PRO A 63 15.67 25.70 1.82
C PRO A 63 14.43 25.43 2.66
N HIS A 64 13.37 24.89 2.04
CA HIS A 64 12.12 24.55 2.70
C HIS A 64 12.23 23.36 3.65
N PHE A 65 13.14 22.40 3.40
CA PHE A 65 13.31 21.24 4.27
C PHE A 65 13.86 21.66 5.63
N ASN A 66 14.96 22.43 5.62
CA ASN A 66 15.56 23.00 6.83
C ASN A 66 14.61 23.92 7.61
N LYS A 67 13.77 24.70 6.91
CA LYS A 67 12.76 25.56 7.54
C LYS A 67 11.61 24.78 8.18
N THR A 68 11.28 23.60 7.64
CA THR A 68 10.14 22.80 8.12
C THR A 68 10.51 21.92 9.30
N MET A 69 11.65 21.23 9.23
CA MET A 69 12.11 20.34 10.29
C MET A 69 13.63 20.14 10.18
N ALA A 70 14.33 20.10 11.32
CA ALA A 70 15.75 19.76 11.34
C ALA A 70 16.00 18.32 10.87
N GLN A 71 17.08 18.09 10.12
CA GLN A 71 17.44 16.76 9.58
C GLN A 71 17.46 15.67 10.67
N ASN A 72 18.07 15.96 11.82
CA ASN A 72 18.18 14.99 12.92
C ASN A 72 16.82 14.60 13.50
N CYS A 73 15.86 15.53 13.54
CA CYS A 73 14.49 15.25 13.98
C CYS A 73 13.80 14.33 12.96
N PHE A 74 13.90 14.68 11.67
CA PHE A 74 13.36 13.86 10.58
C PHE A 74 13.90 12.43 10.60
N GLU A 75 15.22 12.25 10.69
CA GLU A 75 15.86 10.94 10.72
C GLU A 75 15.47 10.14 11.98
N THR A 76 15.30 10.82 13.13
CA THR A 76 14.86 10.20 14.38
C THR A 76 13.44 9.66 14.27
N ILE A 77 12.50 10.46 13.74
CA ILE A 77 11.11 10.05 13.50
C ILE A 77 11.08 8.92 12.47
N ARG A 78 11.76 9.09 11.33
CA ARG A 78 11.80 8.09 10.24
C ARG A 78 12.29 6.74 10.71
N ALA A 79 13.33 6.70 11.53
CA ALA A 79 13.91 5.45 12.05
C ALA A 79 12.98 4.70 13.02
N ARG A 80 11.94 5.36 13.55
CA ARG A 80 11.05 4.82 14.59
C ARG A 80 9.58 4.84 14.21
N PHE A 81 9.26 5.32 13.01
CA PHE A 81 7.91 5.39 12.50
C PHE A 81 7.24 4.01 12.52
N GLN A 82 6.08 3.92 13.18
CA GLN A 82 5.30 2.68 13.26
C GLN A 82 3.93 2.83 12.62
N VAL A 83 3.59 1.83 11.80
CA VAL A 83 2.28 1.69 11.13
C VAL A 83 1.37 0.66 11.80
N HIS A 84 1.80 0.08 12.92
CA HIS A 84 1.01 -0.83 13.75
C HIS A 84 1.36 -0.65 15.23
N ALA A 85 0.44 -1.05 16.09
CA ALA A 85 0.65 -1.02 17.54
C ALA A 85 1.83 -1.91 17.93
N PRO A 86 2.84 -1.39 18.67
CA PRO A 86 3.92 -2.19 19.22
C PRO A 86 3.38 -3.36 20.04
N GLY A 87 4.01 -4.53 19.94
CA GLY A 87 3.59 -5.74 20.67
C GLY A 87 2.30 -6.42 20.20
N SER A 88 1.46 -5.78 19.40
CA SER A 88 0.12 -6.30 19.04
C SER A 88 0.11 -7.57 18.19
N VAL A 89 1.20 -7.86 17.47
CA VAL A 89 1.32 -9.04 16.61
C VAL A 89 2.30 -10.02 17.23
N PRO A 90 1.90 -11.27 17.56
CA PRO A 90 2.80 -12.30 18.09
C PRO A 90 3.92 -12.64 17.11
N VAL A 91 5.11 -13.01 17.62
CA VAL A 91 6.31 -13.30 16.81
C VAL A 91 6.04 -14.36 15.73
N LEU A 92 5.37 -15.46 16.10
CA LEU A 92 4.98 -16.52 15.17
C LEU A 92 4.20 -16.00 13.95
N ARG A 93 3.34 -14.99 14.14
CA ARG A 93 2.56 -14.38 13.07
C ARG A 93 3.39 -13.43 12.20
N ARG A 94 4.46 -12.85 12.75
CA ARG A 94 5.42 -12.00 12.01
C ARG A 94 6.23 -12.84 11.02
N GLU A 95 6.64 -14.03 11.45
CA GLU A 95 7.42 -14.98 10.63
C GLU A 95 6.59 -15.56 9.49
N GLN A 96 5.27 -15.65 9.67
CA GLN A 96 4.37 -16.16 8.64
C GLN A 96 4.23 -15.25 7.42
N GLY A 97 4.52 -13.96 7.50
CA GLY A 97 4.29 -13.06 6.37
C GLY A 97 5.14 -11.80 6.40
N PRO A 98 5.95 -11.51 5.37
CA PRO A 98 6.95 -10.45 5.41
C PRO A 98 6.37 -9.03 5.52
N LEU A 99 5.13 -8.82 5.08
CA LEU A 99 4.41 -7.54 5.16
C LEU A 99 3.42 -7.49 6.34
N TRP A 100 3.62 -8.30 7.40
CA TRP A 100 2.71 -8.38 8.54
C TRP A 100 2.42 -7.01 9.19
N HIS A 101 3.43 -6.14 9.24
CA HIS A 101 3.37 -4.83 9.91
C HIS A 101 2.45 -3.84 9.17
N SER A 102 2.31 -3.97 7.85
CA SER A 102 1.58 -3.04 7.01
C SER A 102 0.20 -3.53 6.58
N ARG A 103 -0.21 -4.73 7.02
CA ARG A 103 -1.51 -5.32 6.66
C ARG A 103 -2.71 -4.48 7.08
N ARG A 104 -2.66 -3.90 8.29
CA ARG A 104 -3.75 -3.06 8.79
C ARG A 104 -3.90 -1.79 7.96
N LEU A 105 -2.77 -1.15 7.62
CA LEU A 105 -2.75 0.02 6.76
C LEU A 105 -3.30 -0.31 5.37
N LEU A 106 -2.86 -1.41 4.76
CA LEU A 106 -3.37 -1.85 3.46
C LEU A 106 -4.89 -2.08 3.48
N ALA A 107 -5.41 -2.70 4.54
CA ALA A 107 -6.84 -2.94 4.70
C ALA A 107 -7.65 -1.64 4.84
N GLN A 108 -7.13 -0.66 5.59
CA GLN A 108 -7.77 0.65 5.73
C GLN A 108 -7.77 1.43 4.42
N VAL A 109 -6.64 1.46 3.70
CA VAL A 109 -6.55 2.10 2.38
C VAL A 109 -7.54 1.48 1.40
N GLN A 110 -7.68 0.16 1.42
CA GLN A 110 -8.66 -0.55 0.59
C GLN A 110 -10.11 -0.16 0.89
N GLN A 111 -10.46 -0.04 2.18
CA GLN A 111 -11.80 0.42 2.58
C GLN A 111 -12.05 1.86 2.14
N ILE A 112 -11.03 2.72 2.19
CA ILE A 112 -11.14 4.10 1.73
C ILE A 112 -11.29 4.16 0.20
N PHE A 113 -10.55 3.35 -0.56
CA PHE A 113 -10.72 3.29 -2.01
C PHE A 113 -12.16 2.91 -2.41
N ALA A 114 -12.73 1.93 -1.71
CA ALA A 114 -14.10 1.49 -1.89
C ALA A 114 -15.14 2.59 -1.59
N ALA A 115 -14.86 3.43 -0.59
CA ALA A 115 -15.79 4.44 -0.10
C ALA A 115 -15.79 5.74 -0.91
N ILE A 116 -14.67 6.08 -1.54
CA ILE A 116 -14.49 7.37 -2.22
C ILE A 116 -15.08 7.37 -3.62
N ALA A 117 -14.77 6.36 -4.43
CA ALA A 117 -15.09 6.37 -5.84
C ALA A 117 -15.52 4.99 -6.33
N VAL A 118 -16.45 5.03 -7.28
CA VAL A 118 -16.95 3.86 -8.00
C VAL A 118 -16.42 3.92 -9.43
N PRO A 119 -15.90 2.82 -9.99
CA PRO A 119 -15.44 2.81 -11.37
C PRO A 119 -16.61 3.00 -12.33
N VAL A 120 -16.43 3.91 -13.28
CA VAL A 120 -17.32 4.07 -14.43
C VAL A 120 -16.52 3.74 -15.68
N GLY A 121 -17.05 2.83 -16.51
CA GLY A 121 -16.38 2.37 -17.73
C GLY A 121 -15.30 1.31 -17.48
N ALA A 122 -14.27 1.30 -18.33
CA ALA A 122 -13.23 0.28 -18.32
C ALA A 122 -12.31 0.37 -17.08
N ILE A 123 -11.73 -0.76 -16.70
CA ILE A 123 -10.75 -0.81 -15.63
C ILE A 123 -9.48 -1.49 -16.14
N SER A 124 -8.36 -1.16 -15.56
CA SER A 124 -7.07 -1.78 -15.82
C SER A 124 -6.68 -2.62 -14.62
N LEU A 125 -6.36 -3.89 -14.88
CA LEU A 125 -5.70 -4.77 -13.93
C LEU A 125 -4.23 -4.86 -14.33
N ASP A 126 -3.33 -4.50 -13.42
CA ASP A 126 -1.90 -4.66 -13.68
C ASP A 126 -1.10 -4.93 -12.40
N GLU A 127 0.12 -5.40 -12.58
CA GLU A 127 1.12 -5.57 -11.55
C GLU A 127 1.89 -4.27 -11.32
N ILE A 128 1.86 -3.78 -10.08
CA ILE A 128 2.57 -2.59 -9.63
C ILE A 128 3.75 -3.02 -8.78
N THR A 129 4.96 -2.66 -9.20
CA THR A 129 6.19 -3.00 -8.49
C THR A 129 6.74 -1.80 -7.73
N VAL A 130 7.06 -2.03 -6.46
CA VAL A 130 7.70 -1.06 -5.58
C VAL A 130 9.14 -1.47 -5.42
N ARG A 131 10.06 -0.63 -5.94
CA ARG A 131 11.49 -0.85 -5.79
C ARG A 131 11.84 -0.84 -4.30
N THR A 132 12.57 -1.85 -3.85
CA THR A 132 13.11 -1.85 -2.48
C THR A 132 14.49 -2.49 -2.44
N LYS A 133 15.37 -1.91 -1.62
CA LYS A 133 16.66 -2.51 -1.26
C LYS A 133 16.58 -3.34 0.02
N ALA A 134 15.41 -3.38 0.67
CA ALA A 134 15.23 -4.11 1.92
C ALA A 134 15.48 -5.62 1.76
N ARG A 135 15.96 -6.23 2.85
CA ARG A 135 16.11 -7.68 2.99
C ARG A 135 14.79 -8.26 3.49
N SER A 136 13.87 -8.53 2.56
CA SER A 136 12.54 -9.04 2.87
C SER A 136 12.12 -10.17 1.92
N GLY A 137 11.41 -11.18 2.44
CA GLY A 137 10.81 -12.25 1.65
C GLY A 137 9.67 -11.78 0.72
N ALA A 138 9.15 -10.56 0.94
CA ALA A 138 8.16 -9.93 0.06
C ALA A 138 8.75 -9.54 -1.31
N LYS A 139 10.07 -9.51 -1.43
CA LYS A 139 10.79 -9.10 -2.63
C LYS A 139 10.73 -10.22 -3.67
N THR A 140 10.25 -9.90 -4.86
CA THR A 140 10.19 -10.81 -6.01
C THR A 140 11.21 -10.37 -7.05
N TYR A 141 11.80 -11.33 -7.78
CA TYR A 141 12.67 -11.06 -8.94
C TYR A 141 11.83 -10.97 -10.23
N MET A 142 12.09 -9.97 -11.06
CA MET A 142 11.39 -9.63 -12.29
C MET A 142 12.40 -9.33 -13.40
N PRO A 143 12.87 -10.34 -14.15
CA PRO A 143 13.96 -10.16 -15.11
C PRO A 143 13.61 -9.19 -16.24
N SER A 144 12.32 -9.08 -16.60
CA SER A 144 11.82 -8.22 -17.68
C SER A 144 11.64 -6.75 -17.29
N LYS A 145 11.70 -6.39 -16.00
CA LYS A 145 11.53 -5.02 -15.54
C LYS A 145 12.90 -4.35 -15.37
N PRO A 146 13.02 -3.02 -15.62
CA PRO A 146 14.27 -2.29 -15.37
C PRO A 146 14.76 -2.47 -13.93
N ASP A 147 13.82 -2.40 -12.99
CA ASP A 147 14.03 -2.77 -11.60
C ASP A 147 13.72 -4.23 -11.37
N LYS A 148 14.79 -5.03 -11.39
CA LYS A 148 14.67 -6.49 -11.29
C LYS A 148 14.18 -6.98 -9.93
N TYR A 149 14.27 -6.17 -8.88
CA TYR A 149 13.88 -6.56 -7.53
C TYR A 149 12.94 -5.53 -6.91
N GLY A 150 11.80 -6.01 -6.42
CA GLY A 150 10.82 -5.16 -5.76
C GLY A 150 9.70 -5.95 -5.09
N VAL A 151 8.90 -5.28 -4.28
CA VAL A 151 7.66 -5.85 -3.76
C VAL A 151 6.57 -5.64 -4.81
N ARG A 152 5.88 -6.71 -5.19
CA ARG A 152 4.84 -6.66 -6.21
C ARG A 152 3.46 -6.58 -5.58
N PHE A 153 2.65 -5.70 -6.14
CA PHE A 153 1.25 -5.53 -5.85
C PHE A 153 0.44 -5.73 -7.13
N TYR A 154 -0.81 -6.09 -6.99
CA TYR A 154 -1.83 -6.04 -8.03
C TYR A 154 -2.64 -4.77 -7.79
N GLY A 155 -2.87 -3.98 -8.84
CA GLY A 155 -3.68 -2.78 -8.79
C GLY A 155 -4.85 -2.87 -9.76
N VAL A 156 -5.99 -2.32 -9.34
CA VAL A 156 -7.15 -2.08 -10.22
C VAL A 156 -7.33 -0.58 -10.34
N VAL A 157 -7.23 -0.06 -11.56
CA VAL A 157 -7.21 1.39 -11.83
C VAL A 157 -8.25 1.73 -12.90
N GLY A 158 -8.96 2.85 -12.74
CA GLY A 158 -9.87 3.36 -13.78
C GLY A 158 -9.11 3.86 -15.00
N TRP A 159 -9.59 3.52 -16.19
CA TRP A 159 -8.93 3.95 -17.43
C TRP A 159 -8.97 5.48 -17.62
N ASP A 160 -10.10 6.10 -17.30
CA ASP A 160 -10.35 7.53 -17.51
C ASP A 160 -9.91 8.35 -16.30
N SER A 161 -10.35 7.96 -15.10
CA SER A 161 -10.05 8.69 -13.87
C SER A 161 -8.62 8.49 -13.35
N LEU A 162 -7.91 7.46 -13.84
CA LEU A 162 -6.63 6.98 -13.30
C LEU A 162 -6.65 6.71 -11.79
N TYR A 163 -7.85 6.54 -11.22
CA TYR A 163 -8.05 6.30 -9.80
C TYR A 163 -7.80 4.83 -9.46
N ALA A 164 -7.06 4.56 -8.39
CA ALA A 164 -6.84 3.21 -7.89
C ALA A 164 -8.02 2.77 -7.02
N PHE A 165 -8.80 1.80 -7.50
CA PHE A 165 -9.95 1.26 -6.77
C PHE A 165 -9.58 0.11 -5.82
N SER A 166 -8.49 -0.60 -6.10
CA SER A 166 -8.01 -1.67 -5.22
C SER A 166 -6.53 -1.93 -5.45
N VAL A 167 -5.78 -2.18 -4.38
CA VAL A 167 -4.37 -2.55 -4.39
C VAL A 167 -4.07 -3.66 -3.38
N TRP A 168 -3.49 -4.77 -3.83
CA TRP A 168 -3.20 -5.91 -2.97
C TRP A 168 -1.83 -6.50 -3.26
N ASP A 169 -1.11 -7.01 -2.27
CA ASP A 169 0.21 -7.61 -2.51
C ASP A 169 0.11 -9.00 -3.15
N ASN A 170 1.16 -9.41 -3.86
CA ASN A 170 1.24 -10.75 -4.46
C ASN A 170 1.46 -11.88 -3.44
N ALA A 171 1.58 -11.56 -2.15
CA ALA A 171 1.88 -12.48 -1.05
C ALA A 171 3.19 -13.27 -1.21
N SER A 172 4.18 -12.71 -1.91
CA SER A 172 5.53 -13.27 -1.95
C SER A 172 6.10 -13.44 -0.53
N GLY A 173 6.73 -14.59 -0.28
CA GLY A 173 7.30 -14.94 1.03
C GLY A 173 6.27 -15.16 2.14
N ASN A 174 4.97 -15.22 1.83
CA ASN A 174 3.95 -15.50 2.82
C ASN A 174 3.78 -17.01 3.01
N HIS A 175 3.98 -17.47 4.23
CA HIS A 175 3.90 -18.87 4.66
C HIS A 175 2.56 -19.24 5.33
N THR A 176 1.60 -18.31 5.42
CA THR A 176 0.25 -18.67 5.87
C THR A 176 -0.40 -19.65 4.91
N ARG A 177 -1.00 -20.72 5.46
CA ARG A 177 -1.83 -21.72 4.73
C ARG A 177 -3.21 -21.16 4.34
N THR A 178 -3.24 -19.96 3.79
CA THR A 178 -4.45 -19.26 3.38
C THR A 178 -4.40 -18.93 1.91
N ILE A 179 -5.55 -18.99 1.25
CA ILE A 179 -5.67 -18.67 -0.17
C ILE A 179 -5.58 -17.14 -0.38
N PRO A 180 -4.92 -16.63 -1.44
CA PRO A 180 -4.84 -15.19 -1.69
C PRO A 180 -6.21 -14.49 -1.72
N ALA A 181 -7.19 -15.10 -2.41
CA ALA A 181 -8.56 -14.60 -2.46
C ALA A 181 -9.24 -14.58 -1.08
N GLU A 182 -9.02 -15.60 -0.24
CA GLU A 182 -9.54 -15.65 1.15
C GLU A 182 -9.04 -14.47 1.99
N ARG A 183 -7.75 -14.13 1.85
CA ARG A 183 -7.16 -12.99 2.56
C ARG A 183 -7.79 -11.67 2.12
N TYR A 184 -8.03 -11.50 0.82
CA TYR A 184 -8.68 -10.31 0.28
C TYR A 184 -10.12 -10.16 0.79
N VAL A 185 -10.94 -11.23 0.72
CA VAL A 185 -12.30 -11.22 1.27
C VAL A 185 -12.33 -11.25 2.80
N GLY A 186 -11.19 -11.41 3.46
CA GLY A 186 -11.04 -11.12 4.88
C GLY A 186 -11.15 -9.62 5.19
N VAL A 187 -10.66 -8.77 4.29
CA VAL A 187 -10.80 -7.30 4.38
C VAL A 187 -12.15 -6.84 3.88
N VAL A 188 -12.72 -7.54 2.90
CA VAL A 188 -14.03 -7.23 2.29
C VAL A 188 -14.97 -8.43 2.40
N PRO A 189 -15.53 -8.71 3.60
CA PRO A 189 -16.32 -9.92 3.86
C PRO A 189 -17.57 -10.02 3.00
N SER A 190 -18.13 -8.89 2.58
CA SER A 190 -19.33 -8.83 1.76
C SER A 190 -19.18 -9.57 0.42
N LEU A 191 -17.97 -9.72 -0.11
CA LEU A 191 -17.72 -10.40 -1.38
C LEU A 191 -17.57 -11.93 -1.23
N ARG A 192 -17.30 -12.42 -0.02
CA ARG A 192 -16.93 -13.82 0.25
C ARG A 192 -17.87 -14.84 -0.37
N THR A 193 -19.16 -14.73 -0.07
CA THR A 193 -20.18 -15.70 -0.51
C THR A 193 -20.34 -15.72 -2.02
N ALA A 194 -20.41 -14.53 -2.65
CA ALA A 194 -20.59 -14.41 -4.09
C ALA A 194 -19.36 -14.96 -4.85
N LEU A 195 -18.16 -14.62 -4.37
CA LEU A 195 -16.92 -15.08 -4.97
C LEU A 195 -16.79 -16.61 -4.93
N PHE A 196 -16.95 -17.22 -3.76
CA PHE A 196 -16.76 -18.67 -3.66
C PHE A 196 -17.85 -19.47 -4.35
N ARG A 197 -19.11 -19.01 -4.34
CA ARG A 197 -20.17 -19.61 -5.17
C ARG A 197 -19.85 -19.55 -6.67
N THR A 198 -19.18 -18.50 -7.11
CA THR A 198 -18.78 -18.34 -8.51
C THR A 198 -17.63 -19.30 -8.84
N LEU A 199 -16.59 -19.33 -8.00
CA LEU A 199 -15.42 -20.21 -8.18
C LEU A 199 -15.74 -21.71 -8.04
N ASP A 200 -16.85 -22.08 -7.41
CA ASP A 200 -17.29 -23.47 -7.30
C ASP A 200 -18.10 -23.96 -8.50
N ARG A 201 -18.46 -23.07 -9.44
CA ARG A 201 -19.16 -23.46 -10.66
C ARG A 201 -18.22 -24.25 -11.57
N THR A 202 -18.68 -25.40 -12.04
CA THR A 202 -17.92 -26.29 -12.94
C THR A 202 -17.55 -25.63 -14.27
N GLU A 203 -18.34 -24.66 -14.72
CA GLU A 203 -18.12 -23.89 -15.95
C GLU A 203 -16.97 -22.89 -15.85
N ILE A 204 -16.52 -22.54 -14.63
CA ILE A 204 -15.45 -21.56 -14.45
C ILE A 204 -14.12 -22.29 -14.26
N PRO A 205 -13.17 -22.18 -15.20
CA PRO A 205 -11.90 -22.90 -15.14
C PRO A 205 -10.88 -22.25 -14.20
N LEU A 206 -11.33 -21.65 -13.09
CA LEU A 206 -10.48 -20.96 -12.12
C LEU A 206 -10.48 -21.70 -10.78
N LYS A 207 -9.29 -22.09 -10.31
CA LYS A 207 -9.18 -22.71 -8.98
C LYS A 207 -9.08 -21.63 -7.93
N ARG A 208 -9.67 -21.86 -6.76
CA ARG A 208 -9.62 -20.92 -5.61
C ARG A 208 -8.20 -20.50 -5.25
N LYS A 209 -7.23 -21.41 -5.37
CA LYS A 209 -5.81 -21.19 -5.01
C LYS A 209 -5.03 -20.32 -6.00
N ASP A 210 -5.54 -20.12 -7.22
CA ASP A 210 -4.81 -19.44 -8.28
C ASP A 210 -4.80 -17.92 -8.04
N ALA A 211 -3.75 -17.24 -8.52
CA ALA A 211 -3.67 -15.78 -8.43
C ALA A 211 -4.85 -15.09 -9.16
N SER A 212 -5.35 -15.70 -10.23
CA SER A 212 -6.53 -15.23 -10.96
C SER A 212 -7.78 -15.14 -10.10
N ALA A 213 -7.95 -16.02 -9.09
CA ALA A 213 -9.08 -15.94 -8.16
C ALA A 213 -9.02 -14.66 -7.30
N LEU A 214 -7.80 -14.21 -6.94
CA LEU A 214 -7.62 -12.91 -6.28
C LEU A 214 -7.96 -11.75 -7.22
N TRP A 215 -7.60 -11.83 -8.50
CA TRP A 215 -7.90 -10.78 -9.47
C TRP A 215 -9.42 -10.65 -9.69
N VAL A 216 -10.11 -11.77 -9.76
CA VAL A 216 -11.59 -11.81 -9.79
C VAL A 216 -12.17 -11.22 -8.51
N ALA A 217 -11.61 -11.52 -7.34
CA ALA A 217 -12.05 -10.92 -6.10
C ALA A 217 -11.87 -9.39 -6.10
N MET A 218 -10.73 -8.90 -6.60
CA MET A 218 -10.47 -7.47 -6.70
C MET A 218 -11.42 -6.77 -7.67
N CYS A 219 -11.81 -7.41 -8.78
CA CYS A 219 -12.81 -6.87 -9.70
C CYS A 219 -14.23 -6.93 -9.13
N GLY A 220 -14.60 -8.05 -8.50
CA GLY A 220 -15.94 -8.25 -7.93
C GLY A 220 -16.25 -7.31 -6.76
N HIS A 221 -15.20 -6.77 -6.11
CA HIS A 221 -15.36 -5.68 -5.15
C HIS A 221 -16.08 -4.48 -5.79
N LEU A 222 -15.72 -4.15 -7.03
CA LEU A 222 -16.13 -2.93 -7.72
C LEU A 222 -17.60 -2.97 -8.15
N THR A 223 -18.08 -4.15 -8.55
CA THR A 223 -19.45 -4.35 -9.07
C THR A 223 -20.51 -4.37 -7.98
N LYS A 224 -20.14 -4.39 -6.69
CA LYS A 224 -21.10 -4.25 -5.60
C LYS A 224 -21.48 -2.80 -5.32
N THR A 225 -20.60 -1.85 -5.61
CA THR A 225 -20.85 -0.43 -5.33
C THR A 225 -21.71 0.22 -6.41
N PHE A 226 -21.84 -0.43 -7.58
CA PHE A 226 -22.78 -0.03 -8.64
C PHE A 226 -23.68 -1.22 -9.02
N PRO A 227 -25.01 -1.17 -8.80
CA PRO A 227 -25.89 -2.16 -9.40
C PRO A 227 -25.77 -2.04 -10.93
N ALA A 228 -25.47 -3.14 -11.61
CA ALA A 228 -25.36 -3.13 -13.06
C ALA A 228 -26.69 -2.66 -13.68
N GLN A 229 -26.73 -1.43 -14.20
CA GLN A 229 -27.75 -1.05 -15.16
C GLN A 229 -27.42 -1.78 -16.46
N VAL A 230 -28.26 -2.77 -16.78
CA VAL A 230 -28.43 -3.48 -18.06
C VAL A 230 -27.38 -3.13 -19.13
N LEU A 231 -26.15 -3.60 -18.94
CA LEU A 231 -25.15 -3.70 -19.99
C LEU A 231 -24.53 -5.08 -19.85
N ALA A 232 -25.21 -6.05 -20.47
CA ALA A 232 -24.58 -7.29 -20.91
C ALA A 232 -23.52 -6.91 -21.96
N GLY A 233 -22.34 -6.51 -21.51
CA GLY A 233 -21.27 -6.04 -22.38
C GLY A 233 -19.98 -5.89 -21.60
N CYS A 234 -19.19 -6.96 -21.61
CA CYS A 234 -17.76 -7.04 -21.29
C CYS A 234 -17.17 -5.97 -20.34
N LEU A 235 -16.84 -6.39 -19.11
CA LEU A 235 -15.71 -5.81 -18.38
C LEU A 235 -14.45 -5.96 -19.24
N CYS A 236 -14.15 -4.95 -20.06
CA CYS A 236 -12.92 -4.90 -20.83
C CYS A 236 -11.81 -4.45 -19.88
N ALA A 237 -11.08 -5.41 -19.31
CA ALA A 237 -9.89 -5.14 -18.53
C ALA A 237 -8.73 -4.83 -19.47
N ILE A 238 -8.30 -3.57 -19.55
CA ILE A 238 -7.14 -3.17 -20.37
C ILE A 238 -5.91 -3.19 -19.48
N ILE A 239 -4.92 -4.04 -19.72
CA ILE A 239 -3.67 -4.08 -18.94
C ILE A 239 -2.81 -2.86 -19.34
N SER A 240 -2.70 -1.85 -18.46
CA SER A 240 -1.92 -0.62 -18.71
C SER A 240 -0.82 -0.38 -17.68
N THR A 241 0.39 -0.10 -18.17
CA THR A 241 1.66 -0.08 -17.42
C THR A 241 2.05 1.29 -16.82
N ARG A 242 1.13 2.27 -16.74
CA ARG A 242 1.47 3.64 -16.28
C ARG A 242 1.03 3.88 -14.84
N GLY A 243 1.99 3.79 -13.93
CA GLY A 243 1.79 3.94 -12.49
C GLY A 243 1.65 5.39 -12.00
N THR A 244 0.60 5.65 -11.23
CA THR A 244 0.36 6.89 -10.45
C THR A 244 1.37 7.04 -9.31
N THR A 245 2.05 8.19 -9.25
CA THR A 245 3.11 8.54 -8.29
C THR A 245 2.66 8.53 -6.82
N TRP A 246 1.38 8.82 -6.55
CA TRP A 246 0.81 8.82 -5.20
C TRP A 246 0.71 7.42 -4.59
N LEU A 247 0.31 6.44 -5.42
CA LEU A 247 0.21 5.05 -5.00
C LEU A 247 1.58 4.49 -4.58
N LYS A 248 2.65 4.90 -5.26
CA LYS A 248 4.02 4.53 -4.90
C LYS A 248 4.40 5.00 -3.50
N HIS A 249 3.87 6.12 -3.00
CA HIS A 249 4.17 6.62 -1.66
C HIS A 249 3.43 5.82 -0.56
N CYS A 250 2.12 5.56 -0.74
CA CYS A 250 1.40 4.66 0.16
C CYS A 250 2.03 3.27 0.17
N LEU A 251 2.42 2.76 -1.00
CA LEU A 251 3.13 1.49 -1.15
C LEU A 251 4.54 1.50 -0.54
N PHE A 252 5.25 2.63 -0.60
CA PHE A 252 6.51 2.82 0.11
C PHE A 252 6.29 2.71 1.62
N LEU A 253 5.29 3.37 2.19
CA LEU A 253 4.93 3.22 3.61
C LEU A 253 4.54 1.78 3.99
N LEU A 254 3.99 1.00 3.05
CA LEU A 254 3.69 -0.42 3.27
C LEU A 254 4.94 -1.32 3.26
N THR A 255 6.05 -0.86 2.69
CA THR A 255 7.29 -1.62 2.48
C THR A 255 8.49 -1.07 3.25
N ALA A 256 8.36 0.13 3.84
CA ALA A 256 9.40 0.81 4.58
C ALA A 256 9.62 0.14 5.95
N ARG A 257 10.72 -0.61 6.04
CA ARG A 257 11.53 -0.88 7.24
C ARG A 257 12.97 -1.06 6.79
#